data_AF-A0A5C8BF17-F1
#
_entry.id   AF-A0A5C8BF17-F1
#
_cell.length_a   1.000
_cell.length_b   1.000
_cell.length_c   1.000
_cell.angle_alpha   90.00
_cell.angle_beta   90.00
_cell.angle_gamma   90.00
#
_symmetry.space_group_name_H-M   'P 1'
#
loop_
_entity.id
_entity.type
_entity.pdbx_description
1 polymer ?
#
loop_
_entity_poly.entity_id
_entity_poly.type
_entity_poly.pdbx_seq_one_letter_code
_entity_poly.pdbx_strand_id
1 'polypeptide(L)'
;MFDRSVLSLVDNLIMTSSDAVHLKDAKSGKYLASNDHNLSIFDLKENDFVNRTIWDINDTMIQYWIDNATQMDAYEEQVRLTGRAVVDNSRVWLNSKGYVWRHTMNKMPVMNLSNNVSAILSIGRDLTRELSLKELYGYYRHFYKNKRTAITKFLEHTGIIQFFNELPTPTELMVLITRANFIRNKEVAMHLEYSKSTVESYINQIIQKVKDFDNVLAALRAW
;
A
#
# COMPACT_ATOMS: atom_id res chain seq x y z
N MET A 1 24.87 -16.80 19.53
CA MET A 1 25.79 -15.99 18.70
C MET A 1 25.46 -16.30 17.26
N PHE A 2 25.28 -15.28 16.40
CA PHE A 2 25.06 -15.49 14.97
C PHE A 2 26.40 -15.78 14.28
N ASP A 3 26.35 -16.43 13.12
CA ASP A 3 27.48 -16.42 12.19
C ASP A 3 27.67 -14.99 11.65
N ARG A 4 28.88 -14.45 11.75
CA ARG A 4 29.21 -13.09 11.25
C ARG A 4 28.95 -12.95 9.75
N SER A 5 29.12 -14.01 8.98
CA SER A 5 28.86 -13.99 7.53
C SER A 5 27.37 -13.86 7.22
N VAL A 6 26.51 -14.53 7.99
CA VAL A 6 25.05 -14.44 7.88
C VAL A 6 24.56 -13.04 8.25
N LEU A 7 25.08 -12.46 9.34
CA LEU A 7 24.74 -11.07 9.71
C LEU A 7 25.17 -10.08 8.64
N SER A 8 26.40 -10.19 8.13
CA SER A 8 26.88 -9.31 7.06
C SER A 8 26.05 -9.41 5.79
N LEU A 9 25.56 -10.61 5.44
CA LEU A 9 24.67 -10.79 4.28
C LEU A 9 23.30 -10.14 4.52
N VAL A 10 22.72 -10.32 5.72
CA VAL A 10 21.43 -9.72 6.09
C VAL A 10 21.53 -8.19 6.11
N ASP A 11 22.59 -7.65 6.69
CA ASP A 11 22.83 -6.20 6.73
C ASP A 11 22.98 -5.63 5.32
N ASN A 12 23.80 -6.27 4.47
CA ASN A 12 23.94 -5.86 3.07
C ASN A 12 22.59 -5.88 2.35
N LEU A 13 21.79 -6.93 2.53
CA LEU A 13 20.47 -7.03 1.89
C LEU A 13 19.53 -5.91 2.33
N ILE A 14 19.51 -5.58 3.62
CA ILE A 14 18.71 -4.46 4.13
C ILE A 14 19.15 -3.15 3.46
N MET A 15 20.46 -2.88 3.44
CA MET A 15 21.00 -1.61 2.96
C MET A 15 20.90 -1.42 1.44
N THR A 16 20.96 -2.50 0.66
CA THR A 16 20.98 -2.40 -0.82
C THR A 16 19.63 -2.66 -1.49
N SER A 17 18.64 -3.19 -0.77
CA SER A 17 17.34 -3.52 -1.36
C SER A 17 16.52 -2.28 -1.68
N SER A 18 15.87 -2.29 -2.84
CA SER A 18 14.83 -1.31 -3.20
C SER A 18 13.46 -1.63 -2.59
N ASP A 19 13.25 -2.87 -2.13
CA ASP A 19 12.03 -3.31 -1.46
C ASP A 19 12.04 -2.91 0.02
N ALA A 20 10.89 -2.96 0.71
CA ALA A 20 10.82 -2.70 2.15
C ALA A 20 11.46 -3.87 2.90
N VAL A 21 12.56 -3.63 3.63
CA VAL A 21 13.26 -4.69 4.35
C VAL A 21 13.49 -4.28 5.80
N HIS A 22 13.23 -5.20 6.72
CA HIS A 22 13.55 -5.03 8.13
C HIS A 22 13.88 -6.36 8.81
N LEU A 23 14.61 -6.29 9.93
CA LEU A 23 14.97 -7.41 10.77
C LEU A 23 14.35 -7.24 12.16
N LYS A 24 13.78 -8.31 12.70
CA LYS A 24 13.16 -8.33 14.03
C LYS A 24 13.79 -9.43 14.89
N ASP A 25 14.07 -9.14 16.16
CA ASP A 25 14.51 -10.14 17.12
C ASP A 25 13.37 -11.13 17.39
N ALA A 26 13.66 -12.42 17.25
CA ALA A 26 12.63 -13.45 17.34
C ALA A 26 12.08 -13.61 18.77
N LYS A 27 12.86 -13.28 19.80
CA LYS A 27 12.45 -13.48 21.20
C LYS A 27 11.62 -12.33 21.73
N SER A 28 12.12 -11.11 21.57
CA SER A 28 11.51 -9.89 22.08
C SER A 28 10.49 -9.29 21.13
N GLY A 29 10.51 -9.67 19.85
CA GLY A 29 9.68 -9.03 18.84
C GLY A 29 10.06 -7.57 18.61
N LYS A 30 11.31 -7.18 18.88
CA LYS A 30 11.77 -5.80 18.63
C LYS A 30 12.45 -5.69 17.27
N TYR A 31 12.21 -4.61 16.55
CA TYR A 31 12.95 -4.30 15.33
C TYR A 31 14.41 -4.05 15.67
N LEU A 32 15.30 -4.72 14.95
CA LEU A 32 16.75 -4.62 15.08
C LEU A 32 17.34 -3.67 14.02
N ALA A 33 16.79 -3.70 12.81
CA ALA A 33 17.23 -2.90 11.68
C ALA A 33 16.11 -2.74 10.65
N SER A 34 16.17 -1.69 9.84
CA SER A 34 15.23 -1.40 8.76
C SER A 34 15.94 -0.56 7.70
N ASN A 35 15.53 -0.69 6.44
CA ASN A 35 15.94 0.26 5.41
C ASN A 35 15.00 1.47 5.33
N ASP A 36 15.45 2.52 4.65
CA ASP A 36 14.69 3.76 4.47
C ASP A 36 13.37 3.54 3.74
N HIS A 37 13.32 2.57 2.81
CA HIS A 37 12.10 2.28 2.08
C HIS A 37 10.99 1.77 3.02
N ASN A 38 11.29 0.82 3.91
CA ASN A 38 10.34 0.37 4.92
C ASN A 38 9.93 1.49 5.89
N LEU A 39 10.88 2.32 6.34
CA LEU A 39 10.61 3.45 7.22
C LEU A 39 9.67 4.49 6.60
N SER A 40 9.81 4.73 5.29
CA SER A 40 8.99 5.69 4.55
C SER A 40 7.50 5.34 4.51
N ILE A 41 7.15 4.05 4.65
CA ILE A 41 5.75 3.58 4.69
C ILE A 41 5.07 4.05 5.98
N PHE A 42 5.83 4.19 7.07
CA PHE A 42 5.32 4.61 8.37
C PHE A 42 5.61 6.09 8.67
N ASP A 43 6.34 6.78 7.77
CA ASP A 43 6.85 8.14 7.98
C ASP A 43 7.66 8.26 9.29
N LEU A 44 8.47 7.24 9.56
CA LEU A 44 9.29 7.14 10.76
C LEU A 44 10.77 7.30 10.44
N LYS A 45 11.56 7.68 11.44
CA LYS A 45 13.02 7.57 11.41
C LYS A 45 13.46 6.29 12.09
N GLU A 46 14.68 5.87 11.81
CA GLU A 46 15.24 4.64 12.39
C GLU A 46 15.18 4.63 13.93
N ASN A 47 15.52 5.75 14.58
CA ASN A 47 15.47 5.87 16.04
C ASN A 47 14.07 5.71 16.65
N ASP A 48 13.02 5.96 15.85
CA ASP A 48 11.63 5.81 16.27
C ASP A 48 11.10 4.40 15.98
N PHE A 49 11.86 3.58 15.23
CA PHE A 49 11.46 2.24 14.78
C PHE A 49 12.28 1.12 15.45
N VAL A 50 13.60 1.26 15.52
CA VAL A 50 14.48 0.28 16.15
C VAL A 50 14.19 0.19 17.65
N ASN A 51 14.27 -1.02 18.20
CA ASN A 51 13.88 -1.38 19.57
C ASN A 51 12.37 -1.27 19.88
N ARG A 52 11.52 -0.96 18.89
CA ARG A 52 10.05 -1.03 19.00
C ARG A 52 9.52 -2.39 18.54
N THR A 53 8.31 -2.70 18.98
CA THR A 53 7.51 -3.83 18.51
C THR A 53 6.48 -3.38 17.48
N ILE A 54 5.82 -4.31 16.77
CA ILE A 54 4.74 -3.94 15.86
C ILE A 54 3.57 -3.26 16.59
N TRP A 55 3.36 -3.56 17.88
CA TRP A 55 2.33 -2.93 18.69
C TRP A 55 2.65 -1.48 19.01
N ASP A 56 3.91 -1.16 19.30
CA ASP A 56 4.34 0.24 19.47
C ASP A 56 4.13 1.05 18.17
N ILE A 57 4.34 0.43 17.00
CA ILE A 57 4.05 1.08 15.70
C ILE A 57 2.54 1.14 15.45
N ASN A 58 1.79 0.14 15.89
CA ASN A 58 0.34 0.09 15.72
C ASN A 58 -0.35 1.23 16.46
N ASP A 59 0.15 1.67 17.62
CA ASP A 59 -0.42 2.80 18.35
C ASP A 59 -0.48 4.08 17.51
N THR A 60 0.46 4.29 16.59
CA THR A 60 0.44 5.43 15.65
C THR A 60 -0.31 5.12 14.35
N MET A 61 -0.46 3.84 14.00
CA MET A 61 -1.02 3.39 12.73
C MET A 61 -2.43 2.80 12.81
N ILE A 62 -3.02 2.66 14.00
CA ILE A 62 -4.30 1.94 14.24
C ILE A 62 -5.46 2.43 13.35
N GLN A 63 -5.48 3.72 13.00
CA GLN A 63 -6.49 4.28 12.10
C GLN A 63 -6.34 3.85 10.63
N TYR A 64 -5.16 3.37 10.26
CA TYR A 64 -4.77 2.90 8.92
C TYR A 64 -4.68 1.36 8.85
N TRP A 65 -4.48 0.74 9.99
CA TRP A 65 -4.25 -0.69 10.17
C TRP A 65 -5.38 -1.29 10.96
N ILE A 66 -6.31 -1.94 10.25
CA ILE A 66 -7.47 -2.61 10.84
C ILE A 66 -7.00 -3.66 11.86
N ASP A 67 -6.48 -4.79 11.37
CA ASP A 67 -5.99 -5.93 12.16
C ASP A 67 -4.55 -6.31 11.77
N ASN A 68 -3.86 -5.41 11.05
CA ASN A 68 -2.53 -5.68 10.49
C ASN A 68 -1.52 -6.11 11.56
N ALA A 69 -1.48 -5.44 12.72
CA ALA A 69 -0.56 -5.80 13.80
C ALA A 69 -0.78 -7.24 14.31
N THR A 70 -2.05 -7.62 14.50
CA THR A 70 -2.43 -8.99 14.87
C THR A 70 -1.99 -10.02 13.83
N GLN A 71 -2.20 -9.73 12.54
CA GLN A 71 -1.75 -10.62 11.46
C GLN A 71 -0.22 -10.75 11.43
N MET A 72 0.50 -9.64 11.58
CA MET A 72 1.97 -9.64 11.61
C MET A 72 2.52 -10.52 12.72
N ASP A 73 1.95 -10.42 13.92
CA ASP A 73 2.34 -11.26 15.06
C ASP A 73 2.06 -12.74 14.81
N ALA A 74 0.91 -13.08 14.22
CA ALA A 74 0.56 -14.46 13.88
C ALA A 74 1.52 -15.08 12.85
N TYR A 75 1.89 -14.34 11.79
CA TYR A 75 2.87 -14.83 10.83
C TYR A 75 4.25 -15.02 11.45
N GLU A 76 4.66 -14.12 12.33
CA GLU A 76 5.95 -14.23 13.02
C GLU A 76 5.97 -15.38 14.02
N GLU A 77 4.86 -15.64 14.71
CA GLU A 77 4.70 -16.83 15.53
C GLU A 77 4.85 -18.10 14.71
N GLN A 78 4.22 -18.16 13.53
CA GLN A 78 4.38 -19.28 12.61
C GLN A 78 5.84 -19.48 12.19
N VAL A 79 6.57 -18.40 11.85
CA VAL A 79 8.01 -18.48 11.53
C VAL A 79 8.80 -19.03 12.71
N ARG A 80 8.55 -18.54 13.93
CA ARG A 80 9.25 -19.01 15.15
C ARG A 80 9.00 -20.49 15.45
N LEU A 81 7.75 -20.93 15.36
CA LEU A 81 7.36 -22.30 15.70
C LEU A 81 7.81 -23.31 14.65
N THR A 82 7.77 -22.94 13.37
CA THR A 82 8.04 -23.88 12.27
C THR A 82 9.47 -23.82 11.76
N GLY A 83 10.19 -22.72 11.99
CA GLY A 83 11.49 -22.47 11.37
C GLY A 83 11.40 -22.37 9.84
N ARG A 84 10.22 -22.06 9.28
CA ARG A 84 9.98 -21.92 7.85
C ARG A 84 9.54 -20.52 7.49
N ALA A 85 9.79 -20.13 6.24
CA ALA A 85 9.34 -18.86 5.72
C ALA A 85 7.81 -18.84 5.57
N VAL A 86 7.23 -17.66 5.75
CA VAL A 86 5.81 -17.38 5.52
C VAL A 86 5.70 -16.31 4.44
N VAL A 87 4.87 -16.58 3.43
CA VAL A 87 4.70 -15.71 2.26
C VAL A 87 3.22 -15.36 2.10
N ASP A 88 2.96 -14.07 1.92
CA ASP A 88 1.67 -13.54 1.45
C ASP A 88 1.94 -12.67 0.22
N ASN A 89 1.27 -12.98 -0.89
CA ASN A 89 1.54 -12.35 -2.18
C ASN A 89 0.67 -11.13 -2.48
N SER A 90 -0.30 -10.78 -1.63
CA SER A 90 -1.22 -9.69 -1.98
C SER A 90 -1.88 -9.05 -0.75
N ARG A 91 -1.06 -8.51 0.14
CA ARG A 91 -1.53 -7.71 1.28
C ARG A 91 -1.86 -6.30 0.84
N VAL A 92 -2.90 -5.71 1.44
CA VAL A 92 -3.30 -4.32 1.15
C VAL A 92 -3.63 -3.61 2.45
N TRP A 93 -2.95 -2.50 2.72
CA TRP A 93 -3.20 -1.63 3.88
C TRP A 93 -3.11 -0.17 3.48
N LEU A 94 -3.32 0.72 4.45
CA LEU A 94 -2.96 2.12 4.30
C LEU A 94 -1.57 2.37 4.90
N ASN A 95 -0.76 3.17 4.21
CA ASN A 95 0.48 3.72 4.76
C ASN A 95 0.19 4.91 5.69
N SER A 96 1.22 5.51 6.29
CA SER A 96 1.07 6.62 7.25
C SER A 96 0.43 7.87 6.66
N LYS A 97 0.45 8.04 5.34
CA LYS A 97 -0.23 9.13 4.61
C LYS A 97 -1.72 8.82 4.32
N GLY A 98 -2.16 7.63 4.71
CA GLY A 98 -3.49 7.11 4.42
C GLY A 98 -3.67 6.66 2.97
N TYR A 99 -2.58 6.40 2.24
CA TYR A 99 -2.63 5.89 0.87
C TYR A 99 -2.61 4.38 0.83
N VAL A 100 -3.35 3.80 -0.11
CA VAL A 100 -3.38 2.35 -0.36
C VAL A 100 -1.97 1.89 -0.72
N TRP A 101 -1.51 0.86 -0.02
CA TRP A 101 -0.24 0.19 -0.24
C TRP A 101 -0.50 -1.31 -0.40
N ARG A 102 -0.40 -1.80 -1.63
CA ARG A 102 -0.44 -3.23 -1.95
C ARG A 102 0.98 -3.76 -1.99
N HIS A 103 1.25 -4.88 -1.33
CA HIS A 103 2.58 -5.45 -1.27
C HIS A 103 2.56 -6.96 -1.12
N THR A 104 3.68 -7.59 -1.49
CA THR A 104 4.02 -8.92 -0.98
C THR A 104 4.60 -8.81 0.42
N MET A 105 4.56 -9.90 1.17
CA MET A 105 5.25 -10.07 2.44
C MET A 105 5.93 -11.43 2.43
N ASN A 106 7.24 -11.45 2.65
CA ASN A 106 8.01 -12.64 2.90
C ASN A 106 8.72 -12.49 4.26
N LYS A 107 8.41 -13.36 5.21
CA LYS A 107 9.06 -13.42 6.52
C LYS A 107 9.89 -14.70 6.60
N MET A 108 11.20 -14.55 6.72
CA MET A 108 12.17 -15.63 6.69
C MET A 108 12.89 -15.77 8.04
N PRO A 109 13.09 -17.00 8.55
CA PRO A 109 13.83 -17.22 9.78
C PRO A 109 15.33 -16.99 9.56
N VAL A 110 15.96 -16.29 10.50
CA VAL A 110 17.42 -16.21 10.62
C VAL A 110 17.85 -17.09 11.78
N MET A 111 18.56 -18.17 11.45
CA MET A 111 18.97 -19.20 12.41
C MET A 111 20.26 -18.81 13.12
N ASN A 112 20.37 -19.13 14.41
CA ASN A 112 21.64 -19.05 15.12
C ASN A 112 22.45 -20.35 14.96
N LEU A 113 23.67 -20.37 15.51
CA LEU A 113 24.55 -21.55 15.47
C LEU A 113 23.98 -22.80 16.14
N SER A 114 22.95 -22.66 16.99
CA SER A 114 22.22 -23.77 17.62
C SER A 114 20.98 -24.19 16.82
N ASN A 115 20.84 -23.71 15.58
CA ASN A 115 19.72 -23.98 14.69
C ASN A 115 18.35 -23.55 15.24
N ASN A 116 18.33 -22.53 16.10
CA ASN A 116 17.11 -21.91 16.60
C ASN A 116 16.84 -20.61 15.84
N VAL A 117 15.56 -20.29 15.60
CA VAL A 117 15.15 -19.00 15.04
C VAL A 117 15.53 -17.90 16.04
N SER A 118 16.40 -17.00 15.60
CA SER A 118 16.97 -15.93 16.44
C SER A 118 16.59 -14.54 15.98
N ALA A 119 16.35 -14.37 14.69
CA ALA A 119 15.72 -13.19 14.13
C ALA A 119 14.78 -13.58 12.99
N ILE A 120 13.95 -12.65 12.55
CA ILE A 120 13.05 -12.78 11.41
C ILE A 120 13.35 -11.63 10.45
N LEU A 121 13.78 -11.98 9.24
CA LEU A 121 13.99 -11.05 8.14
C LEU A 121 12.68 -10.92 7.36
N SER A 122 12.15 -9.71 7.23
CA SER A 122 10.97 -9.43 6.43
C SER A 122 11.36 -8.67 5.16
N ILE A 123 10.80 -9.06 4.02
CA ILE A 123 10.89 -8.34 2.75
C ILE A 123 9.47 -8.11 2.23
N GLY A 124 9.15 -6.88 1.84
CA GLY A 124 7.90 -6.56 1.19
C GLY A 124 8.11 -5.75 -0.09
N ARG A 125 7.65 -6.30 -1.21
CA ARG A 125 7.69 -5.60 -2.51
C ARG A 125 6.43 -4.79 -2.70
N ASP A 126 6.55 -3.53 -3.07
CA ASP A 126 5.42 -2.69 -3.44
C ASP A 126 4.84 -3.12 -4.79
N LEU A 127 3.55 -3.46 -4.79
CA LEU A 127 2.76 -3.85 -5.96
C LEU A 127 1.58 -2.87 -6.20
N THR A 128 1.61 -1.69 -5.58
CA THR A 128 0.53 -0.71 -5.64
C THR A 128 0.27 -0.25 -7.08
N ARG A 129 1.34 -0.08 -7.86
CA ARG A 129 1.26 0.31 -9.28
C ARG A 129 0.72 -0.78 -10.21
N GLU A 130 0.56 -2.00 -9.72
CA GLU A 130 -0.10 -3.06 -10.48
C GLU A 130 -1.63 -3.04 -10.34
N LEU A 131 -2.16 -2.26 -9.39
CA LEU A 131 -3.60 -2.10 -9.22
C LEU A 131 -4.19 -1.33 -10.39
N SER A 132 -5.28 -1.81 -10.97
CA SER A 132 -6.10 -0.94 -11.81
C SER A 132 -6.67 0.21 -11.00
N LEU A 133 -6.94 1.35 -11.65
CA LEU A 133 -7.58 2.51 -11.00
C LEU A 133 -8.91 2.14 -10.31
N LYS A 134 -9.65 1.18 -10.87
CA LYS A 134 -10.91 0.69 -10.30
C LYS A 134 -10.67 -0.07 -9.00
N GLU A 135 -9.67 -0.95 -8.96
CA GLU A 135 -9.28 -1.66 -7.74
C GLU A 135 -8.75 -0.70 -6.69
N LEU A 136 -7.86 0.24 -7.08
CA LEU A 136 -7.33 1.26 -6.19
C LEU A 136 -8.46 2.06 -5.53
N TYR A 137 -9.40 2.58 -6.32
CA TYR A 137 -10.56 3.28 -5.76
C TYR A 137 -11.44 2.36 -4.91
N GLY A 138 -11.59 1.09 -5.31
CA GLY A 138 -12.26 0.06 -4.53
C GLY A 138 -11.69 -0.07 -3.11
N TYR A 139 -10.37 -0.12 -2.98
CA TYR A 139 -9.70 -0.13 -1.68
C TYR A 139 -9.92 1.15 -0.89
N TYR A 140 -9.87 2.32 -1.53
CA TYR A 140 -10.18 3.57 -0.83
C TYR A 140 -11.61 3.58 -0.26
N ARG A 141 -12.59 3.06 -0.99
CA ARG A 141 -13.96 2.91 -0.46
C ARG A 141 -14.07 1.87 0.66
N HIS A 142 -13.21 0.85 0.65
CA HIS A 142 -13.18 -0.17 1.69
C HIS A 142 -12.63 0.40 3.01
N PHE A 143 -11.48 1.08 2.95
CA PHE A 143 -10.84 1.66 4.14
C PHE A 143 -11.57 2.91 4.65
N TYR A 144 -12.09 3.76 3.76
CA TYR A 144 -12.75 5.00 4.13
C TYR A 144 -14.27 4.91 3.95
N LYS A 145 -14.99 4.76 5.07
CA LYS A 145 -16.47 4.78 5.10
C LYS A 145 -17.06 6.09 4.56
N ASN A 146 -16.36 7.22 4.76
CA ASN A 146 -16.76 8.50 4.21
C ASN A 146 -16.36 8.58 2.73
N LYS A 147 -17.38 8.68 1.85
CA LYS A 147 -17.20 8.75 0.40
C LYS A 147 -16.33 9.93 -0.05
N ARG A 148 -16.46 11.10 0.59
CA ARG A 148 -15.67 12.29 0.25
C ARG A 148 -14.20 12.08 0.58
N THR A 149 -13.89 11.45 1.71
CA THR A 149 -12.52 11.08 2.09
C THR A 149 -11.93 10.06 1.11
N ALA A 150 -12.69 9.01 0.76
CA ALA A 150 -12.24 8.01 -0.22
C ALA A 150 -11.88 8.64 -1.58
N ILE A 151 -12.75 9.52 -2.09
CA ILE A 151 -12.52 10.25 -3.34
C ILE A 151 -11.28 11.15 -3.22
N THR A 152 -11.19 11.94 -2.15
CA THR A 152 -10.06 12.85 -1.93
C THR A 152 -8.73 12.08 -1.91
N LYS A 153 -8.67 10.98 -1.13
CA LYS A 153 -7.46 10.16 -1.02
C LYS A 153 -7.08 9.47 -2.33
N PHE A 154 -8.05 9.00 -3.10
CA PHE A 154 -7.81 8.49 -4.45
C PHE A 154 -7.20 9.56 -5.37
N LEU A 155 -7.79 10.76 -5.41
CA LEU A 155 -7.32 11.85 -6.28
C LEU A 155 -5.94 12.37 -5.84
N GLU A 156 -5.68 12.44 -4.53
CA GLU A 156 -4.35 12.75 -3.99
C GLU A 156 -3.31 11.71 -4.41
N HIS A 157 -3.64 10.42 -4.25
CA HIS A 157 -2.69 9.33 -4.52
C HIS A 157 -2.37 9.17 -6.01
N THR A 158 -3.35 9.42 -6.88
CA THR A 158 -3.16 9.45 -8.34
C THR A 158 -2.57 10.78 -8.82
N GLY A 159 -2.36 11.76 -7.93
CA GLY A 159 -1.73 13.02 -8.24
C GLY A 159 -2.56 13.93 -9.16
N ILE A 160 -3.89 13.84 -9.08
CA ILE A 160 -4.81 14.65 -9.91
C ILE A 160 -5.70 15.60 -9.11
N ILE A 161 -5.68 15.55 -7.78
CA ILE A 161 -6.53 16.38 -6.92
C ILE A 161 -6.40 17.88 -7.24
N GLN A 162 -5.20 18.35 -7.58
CA GLN A 162 -4.92 19.76 -7.88
C GLN A 162 -5.65 20.30 -9.12
N PHE A 163 -6.10 19.41 -10.00
CA PHE A 163 -6.88 19.77 -11.19
C PHE A 163 -8.36 19.98 -10.90
N PHE A 164 -8.87 19.55 -9.75
CA PHE A 164 -10.29 19.68 -9.39
C PHE A 164 -10.55 21.00 -8.64
N ASN A 165 -11.55 21.75 -9.11
CA ASN A 165 -12.15 22.89 -8.40
C ASN A 165 -13.22 22.41 -7.41
N GLU A 166 -13.88 21.30 -7.74
CA GLU A 166 -14.89 20.65 -6.91
C GLU A 166 -14.68 19.13 -7.01
N LEU A 167 -14.93 18.40 -5.92
CA LEU A 167 -14.81 16.95 -5.94
C LEU A 167 -15.89 16.31 -6.83
N PRO A 168 -15.55 15.26 -7.61
CA PRO A 168 -16.54 14.50 -8.34
C PRO A 168 -17.44 13.72 -7.38
N THR A 169 -18.63 13.37 -7.82
CA THR A 169 -19.46 12.37 -7.14
C THR A 169 -18.87 10.96 -7.33
N PRO A 170 -19.25 9.95 -6.53
CA PRO A 170 -18.78 8.59 -6.74
C PRO A 170 -19.07 8.05 -8.16
N THR A 171 -20.22 8.43 -8.74
CA THR A 171 -20.60 8.02 -10.09
C THR A 171 -19.77 8.74 -11.14
N GLU A 172 -19.58 10.06 -11.00
CA GLU A 172 -18.70 10.84 -11.87
C GLU A 172 -17.26 10.30 -11.84
N LEU A 173 -16.73 9.96 -10.66
CA LEU A 173 -15.39 9.39 -10.55
C LEU A 173 -15.29 8.02 -11.24
N MET A 174 -16.31 7.17 -11.14
CA MET A 174 -16.33 5.91 -11.89
C MET A 174 -16.37 6.13 -13.39
N VAL A 175 -17.17 7.09 -13.88
CA VAL A 175 -17.18 7.48 -15.30
C VAL A 175 -15.81 7.99 -15.72
N LEU A 176 -15.14 8.80 -14.90
CA LEU A 176 -13.79 9.30 -15.17
C LEU A 176 -12.75 8.18 -15.26
N ILE A 177 -12.74 7.27 -14.29
CA ILE A 177 -11.85 6.10 -14.28
C ILE A 177 -12.06 5.24 -15.53
N THR A 178 -13.31 4.96 -15.89
CA THR A 178 -13.63 4.20 -17.10
C THR A 178 -13.25 4.98 -18.37
N ARG A 179 -13.43 6.30 -18.38
CA ARG A 179 -13.06 7.19 -19.48
C ARG A 179 -11.55 7.24 -19.73
N ALA A 180 -10.72 7.05 -18.70
CA ALA A 180 -9.28 6.93 -18.85
C ALA A 180 -8.90 5.72 -19.72
N ASN A 181 -9.64 4.61 -19.60
CA ASN A 181 -9.42 3.36 -20.34
C ASN A 181 -10.11 3.32 -21.72
N PHE A 182 -11.21 4.05 -21.91
CA PHE A 182 -12.00 4.01 -23.16
C PHE A 182 -12.17 5.39 -23.81
N ILE A 183 -11.67 5.52 -25.04
CA ILE A 183 -11.67 6.78 -25.81
C ILE A 183 -13.04 7.13 -26.39
N ARG A 184 -13.98 6.20 -26.51
CA ARG A 184 -15.34 6.51 -27.03
C ARG A 184 -16.40 6.40 -25.93
N ASN A 185 -17.30 7.40 -25.85
CA ASN A 185 -18.38 7.40 -24.86
C ASN A 185 -19.29 6.17 -24.97
N LYS A 186 -19.44 5.59 -26.17
CA LYS A 186 -20.19 4.34 -26.39
C LYS A 186 -19.57 3.17 -25.62
N GLU A 187 -18.23 3.09 -25.57
CA GLU A 187 -17.52 2.02 -24.85
C GLU A 187 -17.61 2.21 -23.35
N VAL A 188 -17.47 3.46 -22.87
CA VAL A 188 -17.70 3.81 -21.46
C VAL A 188 -19.12 3.44 -21.02
N ALA A 189 -20.12 3.79 -21.83
CA ALA A 189 -21.52 3.49 -21.57
C ALA A 189 -21.79 1.99 -21.51
N MET A 190 -21.25 1.22 -22.45
CA MET A 190 -21.35 -0.24 -22.45
C MET A 190 -20.68 -0.87 -21.22
N HIS A 191 -19.51 -0.39 -20.82
CA HIS A 191 -18.78 -0.93 -19.66
C HIS A 191 -19.44 -0.62 -18.32
N LEU A 192 -20.13 0.52 -18.20
CA LEU A 192 -20.82 0.94 -16.99
C LEU A 192 -22.32 0.63 -16.99
N GLU A 193 -22.82 -0.02 -18.04
CA GLU A 193 -24.25 -0.32 -18.25
C GLU A 193 -25.13 0.95 -18.19
N TYR A 194 -24.61 2.06 -18.71
CA TYR A 194 -25.32 3.33 -18.86
C TYR A 194 -25.75 3.58 -20.30
N SER A 195 -26.71 4.48 -20.49
CA SER A 195 -26.96 5.03 -21.81
C SER A 195 -25.81 5.96 -22.22
N LYS A 196 -25.62 6.13 -23.54
CA LYS A 196 -24.62 7.07 -24.07
C LYS A 196 -24.87 8.51 -23.57
N SER A 197 -26.13 8.94 -23.54
CA SER A 197 -26.51 10.29 -23.09
C SER A 197 -26.22 10.50 -21.60
N THR A 198 -26.38 9.48 -20.76
CA THR A 198 -26.01 9.53 -19.34
C THR A 198 -24.51 9.73 -19.16
N VAL A 199 -23.69 8.99 -19.93
CA VAL A 199 -22.23 9.17 -19.90
C VAL A 199 -21.81 10.57 -20.37
N GLU A 200 -22.39 11.06 -21.47
CA GLU A 200 -22.13 12.42 -21.97
C GLU A 200 -22.46 13.48 -20.92
N SER A 201 -23.59 13.32 -20.23
CA SER A 201 -24.00 14.21 -19.12
C SER A 201 -22.96 14.21 -17.99
N TYR A 202 -22.53 13.04 -17.51
CA TYR A 202 -21.52 12.95 -16.45
C TYR A 202 -20.16 13.51 -16.89
N ILE A 203 -19.72 13.26 -18.12
CA ILE A 203 -18.47 13.84 -18.65
C ILE A 203 -18.56 15.37 -18.65
N ASN A 204 -19.68 15.94 -19.12
CA ASN A 204 -19.88 17.39 -19.10
C ASN A 204 -19.84 17.94 -17.67
N GLN A 205 -20.45 17.25 -16.70
CA GLN A 205 -20.39 17.63 -15.28
C GLN A 205 -18.95 17.60 -14.74
N ILE A 206 -18.16 16.57 -15.07
CA ILE A 206 -16.76 16.47 -14.65
C ILE A 206 -15.93 17.60 -15.26
N ILE A 207 -16.14 17.92 -16.54
CA ILE A 207 -15.43 19.02 -17.23
C ILE A 207 -15.66 20.36 -16.50
N GLN A 208 -16.88 20.61 -16.00
CA GLN A 208 -17.15 21.84 -15.21
C GLN A 208 -16.41 21.85 -13.86
N LYS A 209 -16.01 20.69 -13.33
CA LYS A 209 -15.35 20.55 -12.03
C LYS A 209 -13.82 20.54 -12.11
N VAL A 210 -13.24 20.46 -13.31
CA VAL A 210 -11.79 20.40 -13.49
C VAL A 210 -11.26 21.59 -14.28
N LYS A 211 -10.02 21.98 -13.99
CA LYS A 211 -9.30 23.03 -14.72
C LYS A 211 -8.78 22.53 -16.06
N ASP A 212 -8.44 21.24 -16.14
CA ASP A 212 -7.82 20.62 -17.30
C ASP A 212 -8.22 19.14 -17.36
N PHE A 213 -9.20 18.82 -18.19
CA PHE A 213 -9.73 17.46 -18.30
C PHE A 213 -8.75 16.52 -18.99
N ASP A 214 -7.99 17.01 -19.97
CA ASP A 214 -7.07 16.18 -20.74
C ASP A 214 -5.85 15.78 -19.90
N ASN A 215 -5.31 16.69 -19.08
CA ASN A 215 -4.24 16.36 -18.15
C ASN A 215 -4.69 15.39 -17.05
N VAL A 216 -5.93 15.50 -16.57
CA VAL A 216 -6.51 14.50 -15.64
C VAL A 216 -6.54 13.11 -16.30
N LEU A 217 -7.01 13.01 -17.54
CA LEU A 217 -7.03 11.73 -18.26
C LEU A 217 -5.62 11.20 -18.56
N ALA A 218 -4.68 12.07 -18.91
CA ALA A 218 -3.29 11.68 -19.15
C ALA A 218 -2.63 11.12 -17.87
N ALA A 219 -2.80 11.79 -16.74
CA ALA A 219 -2.29 11.33 -15.45
C ALA A 219 -2.90 10.00 -15.02
N LEU A 220 -4.21 9.81 -15.20
CA LEU A 220 -4.87 8.54 -14.91
C LEU A 220 -4.41 7.40 -15.82
N ARG A 221 -4.10 7.68 -17.10
CA ARG A 221 -3.56 6.66 -18.03
C ARG A 221 -2.11 6.28 -17.73
N ALA A 222 -1.37 7.15 -17.06
CA ALA A 222 0.00 6.92 -16.63
C ALA A 222 0.08 6.28 -15.23
N TRP A 223 -1.07 5.97 -14.62
CA TRP A 223 -1.14 5.25 -13.35
C TRP A 223 -0.50 3.86 -13.46
#